data_AF-A0A1Q7BDI4-F1
#
_entry.id   AF-A0A1Q7BDI4-F1
#
_cell.length_a   1.000
_cell.length_b   1.000
_cell.length_c   1.000
_cell.angle_alpha   90.00
_cell.angle_beta   90.00
_cell.angle_gamma   90.00
#
_symmetry.space_group_name_H-M   'P 1'
#
loop_
_entity.id
_entity.type
_entity.pdbx_description
1 polymer ?
#
loop_
_entity_poly.entity_id
_entity_poly.type
_entity_poly.pdbx_seq_one_letter_code
_entity_poly.pdbx_strand_id
1 'polypeptide(L)'
;MSGPVPAGGSLNVRSYGGFFLVVVTPIVHATGGFFILDFLLSGNYTWGRTLRTFVLFMSNLVLAYEFVYRDLQARHTDWSDQRLLKSVLTYSVFPFCVGMAGLVLLVVATRLMK
;
A
#
# COMPACT_ATOMS: atom_id res chain seq x y z
N MET A 1 -15.56 -32.24 -32.61
CA MET A 1 -16.26 -32.11 -31.31
C MET A 1 -15.26 -31.60 -30.30
N SER A 2 -15.21 -30.28 -30.10
CA SER A 2 -14.29 -29.65 -29.14
C SER A 2 -15.11 -29.23 -27.94
N GLY A 3 -15.05 -30.03 -26.86
CA GLY A 3 -15.67 -29.68 -25.59
C GLY A 3 -14.96 -28.49 -24.94
N PRO A 4 -15.63 -27.73 -24.06
CA PRO A 4 -15.00 -26.64 -23.34
C PRO A 4 -13.94 -27.21 -22.39
N VAL A 5 -12.70 -26.74 -22.53
CA VAL A 5 -11.61 -27.04 -21.60
C VAL A 5 -11.96 -26.34 -20.28
N PRO A 6 -12.21 -27.06 -19.17
CA PRO A 6 -12.34 -26.42 -17.88
C PRO A 6 -10.98 -25.85 -17.52
N ALA A 7 -10.88 -24.52 -17.48
CA ALA A 7 -9.72 -23.83 -16.95
C ALA A 7 -9.55 -24.27 -15.49
N GLY A 8 -8.61 -25.22 -15.28
CA GLY A 8 -8.22 -25.72 -13.97
C GLY A 8 -7.84 -24.53 -13.10
N GLY A 9 -8.67 -24.30 -12.09
CA GLY A 9 -8.56 -23.15 -11.21
C GLY A 9 -7.18 -23.06 -10.57
N SER A 10 -6.58 -21.87 -10.68
CA SER A 10 -5.52 -21.35 -9.82
C SER A 10 -6.06 -21.16 -8.38
N LEU A 11 -6.52 -22.24 -7.77
CA LEU A 11 -7.19 -22.23 -6.47
C LEU A 11 -6.24 -22.00 -5.28
N ASN A 12 -4.92 -22.06 -5.48
CA ASN A 12 -3.95 -21.96 -4.38
C ASN A 12 -3.36 -20.56 -4.12
N VAL A 13 -3.58 -19.57 -4.99
CA VAL A 13 -3.11 -18.18 -4.75
C VAL A 13 -4.16 -17.35 -3.99
N ARG A 14 -5.41 -17.83 -3.92
CA ARG A 14 -6.57 -17.03 -3.48
C ARG A 14 -6.82 -17.02 -1.97
N SER A 15 -6.30 -17.99 -1.21
CA SER A 15 -6.55 -18.09 0.25
C SER A 15 -5.73 -17.09 1.08
N TYR A 16 -4.53 -16.71 0.63
CA TYR A 16 -3.71 -15.68 1.29
C TYR A 16 -4.25 -14.25 1.10
N GLY A 17 -5.24 -14.10 0.23
CA GLY A 17 -5.74 -12.82 -0.24
C GLY A 17 -6.27 -11.87 0.84
N GLY A 18 -6.83 -12.40 1.93
CA GLY A 18 -7.29 -11.57 3.06
C GLY A 18 -6.14 -11.09 3.94
N PHE A 19 -5.19 -11.97 4.25
CA PHE A 19 -4.03 -11.64 5.07
C PHE A 19 -3.14 -10.57 4.42
N PHE A 20 -2.88 -10.70 3.11
CA PHE A 20 -2.10 -9.69 2.38
C PHE A 20 -2.79 -8.32 2.42
N LEU A 21 -4.09 -8.27 2.16
CA LEU A 21 -4.84 -7.03 2.11
C LEU A 21 -4.97 -6.35 3.48
N VAL A 22 -5.15 -7.13 4.55
CA VAL A 22 -5.43 -6.60 5.90
C VAL A 22 -4.15 -6.38 6.73
N VAL A 23 -3.07 -7.11 6.45
CA VAL A 23 -1.84 -7.08 7.26
C VAL A 23 -0.66 -6.55 6.44
N VAL A 24 -0.31 -7.23 5.35
CA VAL A 24 0.92 -6.93 4.59
C VAL A 24 0.82 -5.55 3.93
N THR A 25 -0.25 -5.29 3.20
CA THR A 25 -0.45 -4.05 2.45
C THR A 25 -0.43 -2.82 3.37
N PRO A 26 -1.18 -2.78 4.50
CA PRO A 26 -1.11 -1.67 5.44
C PRO A 26 0.28 -1.47 6.05
N ILE A 27 0.99 -2.54 6.41
CA ILE A 27 2.34 -2.44 6.98
C ILE A 27 3.31 -1.83 5.95
N VAL A 28 3.26 -2.29 4.70
CA VAL A 28 4.14 -1.77 3.64
C VAL A 28 3.83 -0.30 3.36
N HIS A 29 2.55 0.08 3.33
CA HIS A 29 2.15 1.48 3.16
C HIS A 29 2.57 2.37 4.32
N ALA A 30 2.38 1.92 5.56
CA ALA A 30 2.83 2.65 6.75
C ALA A 30 4.35 2.84 6.74
N THR A 31 5.09 1.78 6.41
CA THR A 31 6.56 1.86 6.27
C THR A 31 6.96 2.83 5.16
N GLY A 32 6.25 2.80 4.02
CA GLY A 32 6.45 3.72 2.91
C GLY A 32 6.23 5.18 3.31
N GLY A 33 5.12 5.48 3.97
CA GLY A 33 4.79 6.82 4.45
C GLY A 33 5.81 7.35 5.45
N PHE A 34 6.26 6.51 6.38
CA PHE A 34 7.32 6.84 7.34
C PHE A 34 8.61 7.27 6.63
N PHE A 35 9.14 6.44 5.72
CA PHE A 35 10.41 6.73 5.05
C PHE A 35 10.33 7.90 4.05
N ILE A 36 9.20 8.07 3.38
CA ILE A 36 8.98 9.23 2.50
C ILE A 36 8.99 10.51 3.32
N LEU A 37 8.30 10.54 4.47
CA LEU A 37 8.31 11.72 5.32
C LEU A 37 9.68 11.96 5.96
N ASP A 38 10.42 10.92 6.34
CA ASP A 38 11.81 11.06 6.82
C ASP A 38 12.68 11.74 5.77
N PHE A 39 12.59 11.31 4.52
CA PHE A 39 13.30 11.95 3.43
C PHE A 39 12.92 13.43 3.28
N LEU A 40 11.62 13.76 3.31
CA LEU A 40 11.12 15.13 3.22
C LEU A 40 11.56 16.00 4.41
N LEU A 41 11.63 15.45 5.61
CA LEU A 41 12.09 16.20 6.79
C LEU A 41 13.61 16.29 6.88
N SER A 42 14.34 15.39 6.21
CA SER A 42 15.80 15.33 6.31
C SER A 42 16.51 16.54 5.70
N GLY A 43 15.87 17.28 4.78
CA GLY A 43 16.46 18.43 4.09
C GLY A 43 17.66 18.10 3.19
N ASN A 44 18.02 16.82 3.03
CA ASN A 44 19.20 16.37 2.28
C ASN A 44 18.78 15.64 1.01
N TYR A 45 18.51 16.42 -0.03
CA TYR A 45 17.94 15.97 -1.29
C TYR A 45 19.00 15.68 -2.36
N THR A 46 19.85 14.69 -2.10
CA THR A 46 20.79 14.22 -3.13
C THR A 46 20.05 13.44 -4.22
N TRP A 47 20.59 13.46 -5.44
CA TRP A 47 20.00 12.74 -6.58
C TRP A 47 19.70 11.26 -6.27
N GLY A 48 20.65 10.55 -5.66
CA GLY A 48 20.48 9.14 -5.29
C GLY A 48 19.39 8.92 -4.24
N ARG A 49 19.28 9.79 -3.23
CA ARG A 49 18.21 9.69 -2.22
C ARG A 49 16.85 10.01 -2.82
N THR A 50 16.75 11.07 -3.61
CA THR A 50 15.51 11.46 -4.30
C THR A 50 15.00 10.34 -5.20
N LEU A 51 15.88 9.74 -6.02
CA LEU A 51 15.49 8.62 -6.89
C LEU A 51 15.01 7.41 -6.08
N ARG A 52 15.70 7.07 -4.99
CA ARG A 52 15.29 5.98 -4.10
C ARG A 52 13.91 6.24 -3.50
N THR A 53 13.65 7.46 -3.01
CA THR A 53 12.34 7.83 -2.46
C THR A 53 11.26 7.84 -3.54
N PHE A 54 11.59 8.31 -4.75
CA PHE A 54 10.67 8.27 -5.89
C PHE A 54 10.29 6.85 -6.28
N VAL A 55 11.26 5.94 -6.35
CA VAL A 55 10.99 4.51 -6.60
C VAL A 55 10.13 3.94 -5.50
N LEU A 56 10.42 4.22 -4.23
CA LEU A 56 9.60 3.77 -3.09
C LEU A 56 8.16 4.29 -3.18
N PHE A 57 7.97 5.54 -3.56
CA PHE A 57 6.66 6.15 -3.76
C PHE A 57 5.90 5.48 -4.92
N MET A 58 6.55 5.26 -6.06
CA MET A 58 5.96 4.55 -7.19
C MET A 58 5.62 3.11 -6.85
N SER A 59 6.48 2.39 -6.13
CA SER A 59 6.19 1.04 -5.64
C SER A 59 4.96 1.02 -4.75
N ASN A 60 4.79 2.02 -3.85
CA ASN A 60 3.58 2.15 -3.04
C ASN A 60 2.33 2.35 -3.92
N LEU A 61 2.38 3.24 -4.92
CA LEU A 61 1.25 3.44 -5.83
C LEU A 61 0.87 2.17 -6.60
N VAL A 62 1.87 1.47 -7.13
CA VAL A 62 1.66 0.19 -7.84
C VAL A 62 1.03 -0.84 -6.90
N LEU A 63 1.52 -0.95 -5.65
CA LEU A 63 0.97 -1.88 -4.67
C LEU A 63 -0.49 -1.56 -4.32
N ALA A 64 -0.83 -0.29 -4.13
CA ALA A 64 -2.20 0.13 -3.87
C ALA A 64 -3.13 -0.22 -5.03
N TYR A 65 -2.66 -0.02 -6.28
CA TYR A 65 -3.45 -0.35 -7.46
C TYR A 65 -3.59 -1.87 -7.64
N GLU A 66 -2.50 -2.62 -7.62
CA GLU A 66 -2.48 -4.06 -7.93
C GLU A 66 -3.12 -4.91 -6.83
N PHE A 67 -2.73 -4.67 -5.57
CA PHE A 67 -3.12 -5.53 -4.45
C PHE A 67 -4.36 -5.06 -3.70
N VAL A 68 -4.80 -3.82 -3.89
CA VAL A 68 -6.04 -3.32 -3.29
C VAL A 68 -7.09 -3.08 -4.35
N TYR A 69 -6.86 -2.16 -5.29
CA TYR A 69 -7.88 -1.82 -6.28
C TYR A 69 -8.24 -3.01 -7.18
N ARG A 70 -7.25 -3.58 -7.88
CA ARG A 70 -7.47 -4.66 -8.86
C ARG A 70 -7.90 -5.96 -8.20
N ASP A 71 -7.33 -6.29 -7.03
CA ASP A 71 -7.73 -7.46 -6.26
C ASP A 71 -9.16 -7.34 -5.71
N LEU A 72 -9.56 -6.18 -5.17
CA LEU A 72 -10.94 -5.95 -4.73
C LEU A 72 -11.92 -5.96 -5.90
N GLN A 73 -11.56 -5.34 -7.04
CA GLN A 73 -12.38 -5.36 -8.26
C GLN A 73 -12.60 -6.79 -8.77
N ALA A 74 -11.57 -7.64 -8.74
CA ALA A 74 -11.66 -9.03 -9.16
C ALA A 74 -12.46 -9.92 -8.18
N ARG A 75 -12.52 -9.56 -6.89
CA ARG A 75 -13.29 -10.28 -5.86
C ARG A 75 -14.74 -9.80 -5.73
N HIS A 76 -14.99 -8.54 -6.06
CA HIS A 76 -16.27 -7.87 -5.89
C HIS A 76 -16.66 -7.12 -7.16
N THR A 77 -16.91 -7.89 -8.23
CA THR A 77 -17.27 -7.36 -9.56
C THR A 77 -18.52 -6.47 -9.54
N ASP A 78 -19.41 -6.68 -8.57
CA ASP A 78 -20.68 -5.94 -8.44
C ASP A 78 -20.54 -4.64 -7.63
N TRP A 79 -19.35 -4.33 -7.09
CA TRP A 79 -19.14 -3.11 -6.32
C TRP A 79 -18.98 -1.90 -7.24
N SER A 80 -19.60 -0.79 -6.85
CA SER A 80 -19.38 0.49 -7.54
C SER A 80 -17.94 0.98 -7.36
N ASP A 81 -17.43 1.70 -8.36
CA ASP A 81 -16.08 2.28 -8.34
C ASP A 81 -15.85 3.15 -7.09
N GLN A 82 -16.88 3.88 -6.65
CA GLN A 82 -16.81 4.69 -5.42
C GLN A 82 -16.54 3.85 -4.17
N ARG A 83 -17.10 2.64 -4.09
CA ARG A 83 -16.89 1.72 -2.95
C ARG A 83 -15.50 1.08 -3.01
N LEU A 84 -15.00 0.78 -4.21
CA LEU A 84 -13.64 0.29 -4.42
C LEU A 84 -12.61 1.37 -4.03
N LEU A 85 -12.77 2.61 -4.51
CA LEU A 85 -11.91 3.73 -4.15
C LEU A 85 -11.91 4.01 -2.65
N LYS A 86 -13.08 3.97 -1.99
CA LYS A 86 -13.17 4.09 -0.53
C LYS A 86 -12.37 3.00 0.19
N SER A 87 -12.38 1.79 -0.34
CA SER A 87 -11.61 0.67 0.22
C SER A 87 -10.11 0.88 0.01
N VAL A 88 -9.67 1.36 -1.15
CA VAL A 88 -8.26 1.74 -1.40
C VAL A 88 -7.81 2.85 -0.44
N LEU A 89 -8.64 3.87 -0.22
CA LEU A 89 -8.34 4.92 0.77
C LEU A 89 -8.14 4.33 2.17
N THR A 90 -8.93 3.32 2.53
CA THR A 90 -8.89 2.69 3.86
C THR A 90 -7.69 1.77 4.04
N TYR A 91 -7.37 0.93 3.05
CA TYR A 91 -6.31 -0.08 3.15
C TYR A 91 -4.92 0.39 2.70
N SER A 92 -4.84 1.49 1.94
CA SER A 92 -3.57 2.03 1.44
C SER A 92 -3.27 3.43 1.95
N VAL A 93 -4.19 4.38 1.75
CA VAL A 93 -3.91 5.80 2.06
C VAL A 93 -3.90 6.05 3.56
N PHE A 94 -4.87 5.51 4.30
CA PHE A 94 -4.91 5.62 5.75
C PHE A 94 -3.63 5.07 6.43
N PRO A 95 -3.19 3.81 6.19
CA PRO A 95 -1.96 3.32 6.79
C PRO A 95 -0.71 4.11 6.37
N PHE A 96 -0.65 4.59 5.12
CA PHE A 96 0.42 5.49 4.68
C PHE A 96 0.49 6.76 5.55
N CYS A 97 -0.65 7.41 5.80
CA CYS A 97 -0.74 8.57 6.69
C CYS A 97 -0.40 8.20 8.16
N VAL A 98 -0.78 7.01 8.63
CA VAL A 98 -0.41 6.52 9.98
C VAL A 98 1.11 6.40 10.10
N GLY A 99 1.78 5.88 9.07
CA GLY A 99 3.24 5.81 9.03
C GLY A 99 3.92 7.19 9.16
N MET A 100 3.39 8.17 8.42
CA MET A 100 3.82 9.58 8.52
C MET A 100 3.60 10.12 9.94
N ALA A 101 2.42 9.93 10.51
CA ALA A 101 2.09 10.37 11.86
C ALA A 101 3.01 9.72 12.91
N GLY A 102 3.37 8.45 12.73
CA GLY A 102 4.32 7.74 13.58
C GLY A 102 5.70 8.41 13.62
N LEU A 103 6.22 8.84 12.47
CA LEU A 103 7.47 9.61 12.42
C LEU A 103 7.33 10.96 13.13
N VAL A 104 6.25 11.70 12.87
CA VAL A 104 6.01 13.00 13.53
C VAL A 104 5.97 12.83 15.05
N LEU A 105 5.27 11.81 15.54
CA LEU A 105 5.17 11.49 16.95
C LEU A 105 6.53 11.13 17.55
N LEU A 106 7.34 10.34 16.84
CA LEU A 106 8.71 10.02 17.25
C LEU A 106 9.59 11.28 17.35
N VAL A 107 9.48 12.17 16.36
CA VAL A 107 10.20 13.45 16.36
C VAL A 107 9.75 14.32 17.54
N VAL A 108 8.45 14.44 17.79
CA VAL A 108 7.93 15.23 18.93
C VAL A 108 8.39 14.63 20.26
N ALA A 109 8.27 13.31 20.44
CA ALA A 109 8.69 12.63 21.66
C ALA A 109 10.19 12.82 21.94
N THR A 110 11.04 12.66 20.92
CA THR A 110 12.50 12.87 21.06
C THR A 110 12.86 14.33 21.37
N ARG A 111 12.04 15.31 20.96
CA ARG A 111 12.22 16.72 21.32
C ARG A 111 11.76 17.03 22.73
N LEU A 112 10.70 16.37 23.22
CA LEU A 112 10.18 16.55 24.59
C LEU A 112 11.08 15.91 25.66
N MET A 113 11.82 14.86 25.31
CA MET A 113 12.77 14.19 26.20
C MET A 113 14.13 14.90 26.32
N LYS A 114 14.30 16.03 25.62
CA LYS A 114 15.54 16.81 25.55
C LYS A 114 15.41 18.09 26.35
#